data_AF-A0A497A3N0-F1
#
_entry.id   AF-A0A497A3N0-F1
#
_cell.length_a   1.000
_cell.length_b   1.000
_cell.length_c   1.000
_cell.angle_alpha   90.00
_cell.angle_beta   90.00
_cell.angle_gamma   90.00
#
_symmetry.space_group_name_H-M   'P 1'
#
loop_
_entity.id
_entity.type
_entity.pdbx_description
1 polymer ?
#
loop_
_entity_poly.entity_id
_entity_poly.type
_entity_poly.pdbx_seq_one_letter_code
_entity_poly.pdbx_strand_id
1 'polypeptide(L)'
;MRNRRNLFRVNKGLLVVVTIILVVALYPGISGNPRSCAAETEELYFCILHTNDMHSELIPHSPAVDYCPGEENPAVGGFARLATAVNEIRENKMREGEPVLLFDAGDFLGGGPFAWLALNGSAAELNIMQEMGYD
;
A
#
# COMPACT_ATOMS: atom_id res chain seq x y z
N MET A 1 24.56 -19.05 -76.06
CA MET A 1 24.66 -19.26 -74.60
C MET A 1 24.79 -17.92 -73.90
N ARG A 2 23.84 -17.63 -72.99
CA ARG A 2 24.01 -16.96 -71.68
C ARG A 2 24.89 -15.70 -71.59
N ASN A 3 24.28 -14.53 -71.36
CA ASN A 3 24.40 -13.84 -70.06
C ASN A 3 23.36 -12.71 -69.92
N ARG A 4 22.31 -12.96 -69.13
CA ARG A 4 21.48 -11.90 -68.54
C ARG A 4 22.16 -11.47 -67.24
N ARG A 5 22.63 -10.23 -67.16
CA ARG A 5 22.87 -9.53 -65.89
C ARG A 5 22.23 -8.14 -65.95
N ASN A 6 20.90 -8.18 -65.93
CA ASN A 6 20.01 -7.08 -65.63
C ASN A 6 20.26 -6.65 -64.17
N LEU A 7 20.51 -5.37 -63.90
CA LEU A 7 19.51 -4.28 -63.77
C LEU A 7 19.50 -3.95 -62.26
N PHE A 8 19.68 -2.68 -61.90
CA PHE A 8 19.87 -2.15 -60.53
C PHE A 8 21.31 -2.02 -60.03
N ARG A 9 22.02 -1.01 -60.52
CA ARG A 9 23.11 -0.36 -59.79
C ARG A 9 22.50 0.62 -58.79
N VAL A 10 22.09 0.13 -57.62
CA VAL A 10 21.46 0.96 -56.59
C VAL A 10 22.47 1.96 -56.03
N ASN A 11 22.16 3.25 -56.09
CA ASN A 11 23.00 4.29 -55.52
C ASN A 11 22.85 4.28 -53.99
N LYS A 12 23.93 4.00 -53.25
CA LYS A 12 23.87 3.83 -51.78
C LYS A 12 23.24 5.04 -51.08
N GLY A 13 23.48 6.25 -51.57
CA GLY A 13 22.87 7.47 -51.03
C GLY A 13 21.36 7.53 -51.23
N LEU A 14 20.84 7.06 -52.38
CA LEU A 14 19.41 7.02 -52.65
C LEU A 14 18.69 6.01 -51.74
N LEU A 15 19.34 4.86 -51.51
CA LEU A 15 18.81 3.85 -50.60
C LEU A 15 18.73 4.39 -49.16
N VAL A 16 19.76 5.08 -48.68
CA VAL A 16 19.75 5.69 -47.33
C VAL A 16 18.63 6.72 -47.17
N VAL A 17 18.44 7.60 -48.16
CA VAL A 17 17.37 8.62 -48.12
C VAL A 17 15.98 7.98 -48.09
N VAL A 18 15.73 6.98 -48.94
CA VAL A 18 14.46 6.24 -48.94
C VAL A 18 14.23 5.52 -47.61
N THR A 19 15.29 4.98 -47.01
CA THR A 19 15.20 4.31 -45.71
C THR A 19 14.84 5.29 -44.59
N ILE A 20 15.44 6.49 -44.58
CA ILE A 20 15.13 7.55 -43.61
C ILE A 20 13.67 8.01 -43.75
N ILE A 21 13.19 8.22 -44.97
CA ILE A 21 11.80 8.62 -45.23
C ILE A 21 10.82 7.53 -44.76
N LEU A 22 11.12 6.26 -45.00
CA LEU A 22 10.31 5.14 -44.53
C LEU A 22 10.28 5.05 -42.99
N VAL A 23 11.41 5.27 -42.33
CA VAL A 23 11.50 5.28 -40.86
C VAL A 23 10.68 6.44 -40.28
N VAL A 24 10.77 7.64 -40.85
CA VAL A 24 9.99 8.80 -40.39
C VAL A 24 8.50 8.61 -40.65
N ALA A 25 8.11 7.99 -41.77
CA ALA A 25 6.70 7.71 -42.09
C ALA A 25 6.09 6.57 -41.25
N LEU A 26 6.91 5.66 -40.72
CA LEU A 26 6.50 4.58 -39.82
C LEU A 26 6.37 5.02 -38.35
N TYR A 27 6.87 6.20 -38.00
CA TYR A 27 6.56 6.82 -36.71
C TYR A 27 5.28 7.65 -36.86
N PRO A 28 4.10 7.14 -36.46
CA PRO A 28 2.91 7.98 -36.40
C PRO A 28 3.27 9.18 -35.55
N GLY A 29 3.12 10.37 -36.14
CA GLY A 29 3.54 11.62 -35.54
C GLY A 29 3.08 11.72 -34.10
N ILE A 30 3.91 12.37 -33.28
CA ILE A 30 3.52 12.84 -31.96
C ILE A 30 2.30 13.73 -32.16
N SER A 31 1.11 13.14 -32.05
CA SER A 31 -0.14 13.86 -31.92
C SER A 31 -0.18 14.37 -30.50
N GLY A 32 0.69 15.34 -30.23
CA GLY A 32 0.61 16.16 -29.04
C GLY A 32 -0.60 17.04 -29.21
N ASN A 33 -1.79 16.50 -28.89
CA ASN A 33 -2.87 17.36 -28.46
C ASN A 33 -2.32 18.16 -27.28
N PRO A 34 -2.24 19.50 -27.34
CA PRO A 34 -2.06 20.28 -26.13
C PRO A 34 -3.37 20.14 -25.36
N ARG A 35 -3.55 19.01 -24.66
CA ARG A 35 -4.51 18.94 -23.57
C ARG A 35 -4.05 20.02 -22.61
N SER A 36 -4.83 21.08 -22.53
CA SER A 36 -4.78 22.05 -21.45
C SER A 36 -4.61 21.28 -20.16
N CYS A 37 -3.45 21.38 -19.51
CA CYS A 37 -3.22 20.93 -18.14
C CYS A 37 -3.98 21.87 -17.20
N ALA A 38 -5.30 21.86 -17.27
CA ALA A 38 -6.10 22.12 -16.09
C ALA A 38 -5.87 20.90 -15.21
N ALA A 39 -5.06 21.04 -14.17
CA ALA A 39 -4.95 20.00 -13.16
C ALA A 39 -6.33 19.86 -12.53
N GLU A 40 -7.08 18.82 -12.90
CA GLU A 40 -8.21 18.37 -12.09
C GLU A 40 -7.63 17.98 -10.73
N THR A 41 -7.93 18.79 -9.72
CA THR A 41 -7.62 18.44 -8.34
C THR A 41 -8.65 17.40 -7.91
N GLU A 42 -8.27 16.13 -8.00
CA GLU A 42 -9.05 15.03 -7.45
C GLU A 42 -8.93 15.06 -5.92
N GLU A 43 -10.06 15.02 -5.22
CA GLU A 43 -10.07 14.92 -3.77
C GLU A 43 -9.61 13.52 -3.35
N LEU A 44 -8.58 13.45 -2.51
CA LEU A 44 -8.08 12.19 -1.96
C LEU A 44 -8.73 11.93 -0.61
N TYR A 45 -9.55 10.90 -0.53
CA TYR A 45 -10.13 10.41 0.72
C TYR A 45 -9.30 9.26 1.27
N PHE A 46 -8.97 9.31 2.55
CA PHE A 46 -8.24 8.25 3.26
C PHE A 46 -8.57 8.30 4.76
N CYS A 47 -8.35 7.18 5.44
CA CYS A 47 -8.62 7.04 6.87
C CYS A 47 -7.31 6.91 7.64
N ILE A 48 -7.18 7.68 8.73
CA ILE A 48 -6.10 7.51 9.70
C ILE A 48 -6.69 6.87 10.96
N LEU A 49 -6.19 5.70 11.31
CA LEU A 49 -6.33 5.10 12.61
C LEU A 49 -5.07 5.37 13.41
N HIS A 50 -5.23 5.67 14.70
CA HIS A 50 -4.09 5.86 15.57
C HIS A 50 -4.33 5.26 16.95
N THR A 51 -3.25 4.79 17.58
CA THR A 51 -3.17 4.46 19.00
C THR A 51 -2.11 5.30 19.69
N ASN A 52 -2.16 5.35 21.01
CA ASN A 52 -1.18 6.01 21.86
C ASN A 52 -1.23 5.38 23.26
N ASP A 53 -0.12 5.44 23.99
CA ASP A 53 -0.04 5.09 25.41
C ASP A 53 -0.60 3.69 25.72
N MET A 54 -0.32 2.71 24.83
CA MET A 54 -0.85 1.35 24.97
C MET A 54 -0.28 0.62 26.20
N HIS A 55 0.88 1.06 26.72
CA HIS A 55 1.45 0.63 27.99
C HIS A 55 1.37 -0.90 28.21
N SER A 56 1.81 -1.67 27.22
CA SER A 56 1.87 -3.14 27.29
C SER A 56 0.55 -3.79 27.75
N GLU A 57 -0.59 -3.16 27.52
CA GLU A 57 -1.91 -3.68 27.87
C GLU A 57 -2.39 -4.64 26.76
N LEU A 58 -1.74 -5.79 26.68
CA LEU A 58 -2.01 -6.78 25.64
C LEU A 58 -3.40 -7.42 25.79
N ILE A 59 -3.87 -7.56 27.04
CA ILE A 59 -5.17 -8.14 27.38
C ILE A 59 -6.18 -7.05 27.76
N PRO A 60 -7.49 -7.27 27.66
CA PRO A 60 -8.48 -6.28 28.07
C PRO A 60 -8.43 -5.92 29.56
N HIS A 61 -8.74 -4.67 29.86
CA HIS A 61 -9.03 -4.17 31.21
C HIS A 61 -10.46 -4.55 31.66
N SER A 62 -10.76 -4.44 32.97
CA SER A 62 -11.93 -5.05 33.65
C SER A 62 -11.74 -6.57 33.84
N PRO A 63 -12.58 -7.31 34.58
CA PRO A 63 -12.14 -8.61 35.10
C PRO A 63 -11.70 -9.50 33.93
N ALA A 64 -10.47 -10.00 34.03
CA ALA A 64 -9.95 -11.09 33.22
C ALA A 64 -10.67 -12.40 33.60
N VAL A 65 -12.00 -12.34 33.73
CA VAL A 65 -12.86 -13.50 33.86
C VAL A 65 -13.01 -14.09 32.48
N ASP A 66 -13.06 -15.42 32.45
CA ASP A 66 -13.29 -16.17 31.25
C ASP A 66 -14.55 -15.65 30.55
N TYR A 67 -14.45 -15.48 29.23
CA TYR A 67 -15.59 -15.08 28.42
C TYR A 67 -16.76 -16.05 28.66
N CYS A 68 -17.84 -15.54 29.24
CA CYS A 68 -19.07 -16.29 29.50
C CYS A 68 -20.15 -15.84 28.50
N PRO A 69 -20.47 -16.66 27.48
CA PRO A 69 -21.53 -16.32 26.54
C PRO A 69 -22.88 -16.17 27.26
N GLY A 70 -23.53 -15.03 27.09
CA GLY A 70 -24.84 -14.75 27.70
C GLY A 70 -24.80 -13.82 28.92
N GLU A 71 -23.61 -13.47 29.41
CA GLU A 71 -23.43 -12.43 30.42
C GLU A 71 -22.84 -11.15 29.82
N GLU A 72 -23.07 -10.01 30.48
CA GLU A 72 -22.48 -8.74 30.09
C GLU A 72 -20.95 -8.81 30.22
N ASN A 73 -20.24 -8.40 29.16
CA ASN A 73 -18.78 -8.35 29.15
C ASN A 73 -18.32 -6.88 29.31
N PRO A 74 -17.95 -6.45 30.54
CA PRO A 74 -17.53 -5.07 30.79
C PRO A 74 -16.08 -4.82 30.38
N ALA A 75 -15.38 -5.80 29.80
CA ALA A 75 -13.97 -5.64 29.49
C ALA A 75 -13.77 -4.66 28.33
N VAL A 76 -12.68 -3.91 28.36
CA VAL A 76 -12.35 -2.87 27.36
C VAL A 76 -10.88 -2.97 26.95
N GLY A 77 -10.56 -2.51 25.73
CA GLY A 77 -9.18 -2.54 25.22
C GLY A 77 -8.68 -3.95 24.90
N GLY A 78 -7.36 -4.12 24.95
CA GLY A 78 -6.65 -5.33 24.53
C GLY A 78 -6.41 -5.40 23.02
N PHE A 79 -5.22 -5.89 22.64
CA PHE A 79 -4.76 -5.86 21.25
C PHE A 79 -5.61 -6.72 20.32
N ALA A 80 -6.14 -7.86 20.80
CA ALA A 80 -7.00 -8.72 19.98
C ALA A 80 -8.30 -8.01 19.53
N ARG A 81 -8.91 -7.23 20.42
CA ARG A 81 -10.13 -6.48 20.10
C ARG A 81 -9.84 -5.28 19.22
N LEU A 82 -8.71 -4.61 19.49
CA LEU A 82 -8.21 -3.54 18.63
C LEU A 82 -7.96 -4.04 17.21
N ALA A 83 -7.33 -5.22 17.05
CA ALA A 83 -7.09 -5.84 15.76
C ALA A 83 -8.39 -6.13 14.99
N THR A 84 -9.42 -6.65 15.68
CA THR A 84 -10.75 -6.84 15.09
C THR A 84 -11.34 -5.51 14.62
N ALA A 85 -11.32 -4.47 15.45
CA ALA A 85 -11.85 -3.16 15.09
C ALA A 85 -11.10 -2.53 13.90
N VAL A 86 -9.76 -2.64 13.88
CA VAL A 86 -8.93 -2.20 12.75
C VAL A 86 -9.33 -2.92 11.46
N ASN A 87 -9.50 -4.24 11.50
CA ASN A 87 -9.88 -5.03 10.33
C ASN A 87 -11.28 -4.68 9.83
N GLU A 88 -12.25 -4.53 10.73
CA GLU A 88 -13.61 -4.10 10.37
C GLU A 88 -13.59 -2.71 9.70
N ILE A 89 -12.82 -1.76 10.24
CA ILE A 89 -12.69 -0.42 9.64
C ILE A 89 -12.00 -0.50 8.27
N ARG A 90 -10.93 -1.28 8.13
CA ARG A 90 -10.25 -1.52 6.86
C ARG A 90 -11.18 -2.09 5.81
N GLU A 91 -11.98 -3.10 6.15
CA GLU A 91 -12.97 -3.69 5.24
C GLU A 91 -14.06 -2.70 4.84
N ASN A 92 -14.51 -1.86 5.77
CA ASN A 92 -15.47 -0.79 5.50
C ASN A 92 -14.89 0.24 4.53
N LYS A 93 -13.68 0.74 4.80
CA LYS A 93 -13.02 1.78 3.99
C LYS A 93 -12.56 1.29 2.63
N MET A 94 -12.13 0.03 2.54
CA MET A 94 -11.81 -0.61 1.26
C MET A 94 -13.03 -0.67 0.33
N ARG A 95 -14.24 -0.86 0.86
CA ARG A 95 -15.49 -0.80 0.05
C ARG A 95 -15.78 0.59 -0.50
N GLU A 96 -15.28 1.63 0.15
CA GLU A 96 -15.39 3.04 -0.27
C GLU A 96 -14.23 3.47 -1.18
N GLY A 97 -13.23 2.60 -1.40
CA GLY A 97 -12.02 2.94 -2.16
C GLY A 97 -11.03 3.82 -1.39
N GLU A 98 -11.22 3.96 -0.07
CA GLU A 98 -10.38 4.78 0.80
C GLU A 98 -9.27 3.92 1.44
N PRO A 99 -7.97 4.24 1.25
CA PRO A 99 -6.90 3.57 1.97
C PRO A 99 -6.95 3.89 3.47
N VAL A 100 -6.51 2.95 4.29
CA VAL A 100 -6.42 3.10 5.74
C VAL A 100 -4.95 3.05 6.15
N LEU A 101 -4.52 4.02 6.94
CA LEU A 101 -3.21 4.10 7.57
C LEU A 101 -3.38 3.91 9.08
N LEU A 102 -2.58 3.05 9.70
CA LEU A 102 -2.62 2.73 11.12
C LEU A 102 -1.30 3.10 11.79
N PHE A 103 -1.32 4.10 12.66
CA PHE A 103 -0.13 4.58 13.36
C PHE A 103 -0.20 4.37 14.88
N ASP A 104 0.97 4.28 15.52
CA ASP A 104 1.09 4.40 16.96
C ASP A 104 1.88 5.66 17.32
N ALA A 105 1.40 6.44 18.28
CA ALA A 105 2.00 7.69 18.70
C ALA A 105 3.07 7.53 19.80
N GLY A 106 3.41 6.30 20.18
CA GLY A 106 4.41 6.00 21.20
C GLY A 106 3.82 5.51 22.51
N ASP A 107 4.72 5.23 23.46
CA ASP A 107 4.41 4.65 24.77
C ASP A 107 3.63 3.32 24.72
N PHE A 108 3.88 2.54 23.65
CA PHE A 108 3.35 1.18 23.54
C PHE A 108 3.97 0.20 24.54
N LEU A 109 5.19 0.46 25.01
CA LEU A 109 5.93 -0.37 25.97
C LEU A 109 5.95 0.29 27.35
N GLY A 110 5.66 -0.48 28.41
CA GLY A 110 5.72 -0.02 29.80
C GLY A 110 4.39 -0.23 30.53
N GLY A 111 4.25 0.16 31.79
CA GLY A 111 2.99 0.07 32.52
C GLY A 111 2.56 -1.35 32.95
N GLY A 112 2.15 -2.20 32.00
CA GLY A 112 1.61 -3.53 32.26
C GLY A 112 2.66 -4.64 32.54
N PRO A 113 2.26 -5.78 33.13
CA PRO A 113 3.17 -6.92 33.39
C PRO A 113 3.85 -7.47 32.13
N PHE A 114 3.20 -7.37 30.96
CA PHE A 114 3.77 -7.85 29.69
C PHE A 114 5.02 -7.07 29.26
N ALA A 115 5.19 -5.82 29.70
CA ALA A 115 6.40 -5.04 29.41
C ALA A 115 7.69 -5.74 29.88
N TRP A 116 7.60 -6.63 30.86
CA TRP A 116 8.74 -7.35 31.43
C TRP A 116 9.29 -8.41 30.46
N LEU A 117 8.52 -8.80 29.45
CA LEU A 117 8.97 -9.69 28.38
C LEU A 117 10.10 -9.05 27.56
N ALA A 118 10.09 -7.72 27.40
CA ALA A 118 11.15 -6.98 26.73
C ALA A 118 12.52 -7.15 27.43
N LEU A 119 12.51 -7.22 28.77
CA LEU A 119 13.73 -7.45 29.56
C LEU A 119 14.32 -8.85 29.34
N ASN A 120 13.50 -9.79 28.87
CA ASN A 120 13.89 -11.16 28.54
C ASN A 120 14.16 -11.34 27.03
N GLY A 121 14.24 -10.25 26.26
CA GLY A 121 14.52 -10.29 24.82
C GLY A 121 13.31 -10.67 23.96
N SER A 122 12.09 -10.63 24.51
CA SER A 122 10.85 -10.86 23.76
C SER A 122 10.19 -9.53 23.41
N ALA A 123 9.78 -9.37 22.14
CA ALA A 123 9.14 -8.15 21.63
C ALA A 123 7.65 -8.39 21.36
N ALA A 124 6.89 -8.75 22.38
CA ALA A 124 5.49 -9.14 22.24
C ALA A 124 4.63 -8.05 21.60
N GLU A 125 4.76 -6.80 22.06
CA GLU A 125 4.05 -5.63 21.55
C GLU A 125 4.35 -5.42 20.06
N LEU A 126 5.64 -5.35 19.70
CA LEU A 126 6.07 -5.12 18.31
C LEU A 126 5.63 -6.25 17.38
N ASN A 127 5.69 -7.51 17.82
CA ASN A 127 5.23 -8.65 17.03
C ASN A 127 3.73 -8.56 16.75
N ILE A 128 2.93 -8.20 17.76
CA ILE A 128 1.48 -8.05 17.59
C ILE A 128 1.16 -6.82 16.72
N MET A 129 1.83 -5.69 16.93
CA MET A 129 1.67 -4.49 16.07
C MET A 129 2.02 -4.79 14.62
N GLN A 130 3.08 -5.58 14.39
CA GLN A 130 3.45 -6.04 13.05
C GLN A 130 2.36 -6.95 12.45
N GLU A 131 1.81 -7.89 13.21
CA GLU A 131 0.72 -8.76 12.76
C GLU A 131 -0.57 -8.00 12.47
N MET A 132 -0.87 -6.96 13.26
CA MET A 132 -1.96 -6.03 13.02
C MET A 132 -1.73 -5.12 11.81
N GLY A 133 -0.51 -5.08 11.28
CA GLY A 133 -0.14 -4.26 10.12
C GLY A 133 -0.15 -2.77 10.43
N TYR A 134 0.48 -2.35 11.53
CA TYR A 134 0.83 -0.93 11.72
C TYR A 134 1.76 -0.45 10.61
N ASP A 135 1.60 0.82 10.21
CA ASP A 135 2.33 1.51 9.14
C ASP A 135 3.53 2.33 9.65
#